data_AF-A0A1A6GE38-F1
#
_entry.id   AF-A0A1A6GE38-F1
#
_cell.length_a   1.000
_cell.length_b   1.000
_cell.length_c   1.000
_cell.angle_alpha   90.00
_cell.angle_beta   90.00
_cell.angle_gamma   90.00
#
_symmetry.space_group_name_H-M   'P 1'
#
loop_
_entity.id
_entity.type
_entity.pdbx_description
1 polymer ?
#
loop_
_entity_poly.entity_id
_entity_poly.type
_entity_poly.pdbx_seq_one_letter_code
_entity_poly.pdbx_strand_id
1 'polypeptide(L)'
;MSDKTDHEARRMYDDAVEREECRKVDLRHPKEWKNGHLERKMGHLACFAGGMFALGADGSRKDKAGHYLELGAEIARTCHESYDRTALKLGPESFKFDGAVEAVAVRQAEKYYILRPEVIETYWYLWRFTHDPRYRQWGWEAALAIEKYCRVSGGFSGVKDVYSLTPTHDDVQQSFFLAETLKYLYLLFSGDDLLPLEHWVFNTEAHPLPVLRLANTTLSGGYGCQLCGQRSHGPEVTLTKTGGHRLGYNLQQLCGAVPGPSLKITDEELGR
;
A
#
# COMPACT_ATOMS: atom_id res chain seq x y z
N MET A 1 4.07 10.70 1.96
CA MET A 1 3.09 11.41 1.10
C MET A 1 3.11 12.92 1.36
N SER A 2 3.01 13.37 2.62
CA SER A 2 3.05 14.79 3.03
C SER A 2 4.45 15.40 3.04
N ASP A 3 5.39 14.90 2.22
CA ASP A 3 6.79 15.35 2.26
C ASP A 3 7.42 15.35 3.68
N LYS A 4 7.06 14.34 4.49
CA LYS A 4 7.48 14.16 5.89
C LYS A 4 7.04 15.30 6.85
N THR A 5 6.08 16.16 6.46
CA THR A 5 5.60 17.27 7.32
C THR A 5 4.45 16.88 8.25
N ASP A 6 3.78 15.76 8.02
CA ASP A 6 2.73 15.26 8.92
C ASP A 6 3.36 14.52 10.12
N HIS A 7 3.72 15.31 11.13
CA HIS A 7 4.34 14.79 12.35
C HIS A 7 3.35 14.03 13.25
N GLU A 8 2.04 14.26 13.10
CA GLU A 8 1.03 13.51 13.86
C GLU A 8 0.97 12.08 13.34
N ALA A 9 0.85 11.90 12.02
CA ALA A 9 0.88 10.58 11.39
C ALA A 9 2.17 9.82 11.71
N ARG A 10 3.33 10.49 11.71
CA ARG A 10 4.60 9.86 12.07
C ARG A 10 4.60 9.34 13.52
N ARG A 11 4.15 10.15 14.48
CA ARG A 11 4.04 9.71 15.88
C ARG A 11 3.06 8.56 16.06
N MET A 12 1.91 8.61 15.40
CA MET A 12 0.92 7.53 15.45
C MET A 12 1.49 6.20 14.95
N TYR A 13 2.26 6.24 13.85
CA TYR A 13 2.95 5.07 13.32
C TYR A 13 3.99 4.53 14.32
N ASP A 14 4.89 5.39 14.82
CA ASP A 14 5.95 4.98 15.74
C ASP A 14 5.37 4.39 17.03
N ASP A 15 4.37 5.05 17.63
CA ASP A 15 3.70 4.59 18.85
C ASP A 15 3.01 3.23 18.66
N ALA A 16 2.42 2.99 17.48
CA ALA A 16 1.76 1.72 17.17
C ALA A 16 2.79 0.59 17.00
N VAL A 17 3.86 0.83 16.24
CA VAL A 17 4.93 -0.15 16.02
C VAL A 17 5.62 -0.53 17.33
N GLU A 18 5.96 0.45 18.17
CA GLU A 18 6.58 0.20 19.46
C GLU A 18 5.69 -0.64 20.38
N ARG A 19 4.37 -0.42 20.35
CA ARG A 19 3.41 -1.22 21.14
C ARG A 19 3.32 -2.66 20.67
N GLU A 20 3.34 -2.91 19.36
CA GLU A 20 3.33 -4.27 18.82
C GLU A 20 4.63 -5.02 19.17
N GLU A 21 5.78 -4.35 19.13
CA GLU A 21 7.06 -4.93 19.56
C GLU A 21 7.11 -5.20 21.07
N CYS A 22 6.64 -4.24 21.90
CA CYS A 22 6.61 -4.38 23.36
C CYS A 22 5.76 -5.55 23.86
N ARG A 23 4.78 -6.02 23.08
CA ARG A 23 3.99 -7.21 23.43
C ARG A 23 4.80 -8.50 23.38
N LYS A 24 6.11 -8.45 23.09
CA LYS A 24 7.01 -9.60 22.89
C LYS A 24 6.36 -10.61 21.94
N VAL A 25 5.64 -10.10 20.94
CA VAL A 25 5.30 -10.90 19.78
C VAL A 25 6.65 -11.23 19.18
N ASP A 26 7.04 -12.49 19.25
CA ASP A 26 8.16 -12.96 18.45
C ASP A 26 7.71 -12.75 17.02
N LEU A 27 8.14 -11.66 16.37
CA LEU A 27 7.69 -11.28 15.03
C LEU A 27 8.18 -12.28 13.97
N ARG A 28 9.06 -13.22 14.37
CA ARG A 28 9.38 -14.45 13.62
C ARG A 28 8.21 -15.44 13.59
N HIS A 29 7.36 -15.41 14.62
CA HIS A 29 6.15 -16.23 14.81
C HIS A 29 4.95 -15.34 15.18
N PRO A 30 4.49 -14.47 14.26
CA PRO A 30 3.45 -13.50 14.53
C PRO A 30 2.17 -14.18 15.03
N LYS A 31 1.48 -13.45 15.90
CA LYS A 31 0.35 -13.96 16.67
C LYS A 31 -0.84 -13.02 16.51
N GLU A 32 -2.00 -13.58 16.23
CA GLU A 32 -3.27 -12.87 16.21
C GLU A 32 -3.84 -12.77 17.62
N TRP A 33 -4.38 -11.60 17.98
CA TRP A 33 -5.15 -11.44 19.20
C TRP A 33 -6.64 -11.58 18.90
N LYS A 34 -7.28 -12.62 19.45
CA LYS A 34 -8.70 -12.92 19.22
C LYS A 34 -9.40 -13.22 20.54
N ASN A 35 -10.42 -12.43 20.87
CA ASN A 35 -11.28 -12.61 22.05
C ASN A 35 -10.50 -12.76 23.37
N GLY A 36 -9.45 -11.97 23.57
CA GLY A 36 -8.63 -12.02 24.79
C GLY A 36 -7.55 -13.12 24.81
N HIS A 37 -7.44 -13.90 23.73
CA HIS A 37 -6.46 -14.95 23.58
C HIS A 37 -5.49 -14.67 22.43
N LEU A 38 -4.25 -15.11 22.61
CA LEU A 38 -3.19 -14.98 21.63
C LEU A 38 -3.11 -16.29 20.82
N GLU A 39 -3.51 -16.26 19.55
CA GLU A 39 -3.39 -17.38 18.62
C GLU A 39 -2.10 -17.24 17.82
N ARG A 40 -1.28 -18.30 17.75
CA ARG A 40 -0.04 -18.31 16.96
C ARG A 40 -0.39 -18.56 15.48
N LYS A 41 -0.95 -17.52 14.86
CA LYS A 41 -1.50 -17.52 13.51
C LYS A 41 -1.14 -16.19 12.84
N MET A 42 -0.91 -16.25 11.54
CA MET A 42 -0.71 -15.09 10.69
C MET A 42 -1.49 -15.28 9.38
N GLY A 43 -2.19 -14.24 8.94
CA GLY A 43 -2.80 -14.18 7.61
C GLY A 43 -1.82 -13.75 6.53
N HIS A 44 -2.07 -14.17 5.29
CA HIS A 44 -1.39 -13.68 4.09
C HIS A 44 -1.42 -12.14 4.04
N LEU A 45 -2.58 -11.55 4.39
CA LEU A 45 -2.76 -10.11 4.50
C LEU A 45 -1.70 -9.45 5.38
N ALA A 46 -1.26 -10.07 6.47
CA ALA A 46 -0.27 -9.49 7.38
C ALA A 46 1.14 -9.43 6.77
N CYS A 47 1.39 -10.10 5.65
CA CYS A 47 2.68 -10.08 4.99
C CYS A 47 3.06 -8.70 4.42
N PHE A 48 2.10 -7.80 4.21
CA PHE A 48 2.37 -6.40 3.80
C PHE A 48 3.26 -5.67 4.82
N ALA A 49 3.21 -6.09 6.08
CA ALA A 49 3.93 -5.45 7.17
C ALA A 49 5.44 -5.47 6.96
N GLY A 50 5.98 -6.48 6.25
CA GLY A 50 7.40 -6.53 5.92
C GLY A 50 7.87 -5.33 5.09
N GLY A 51 7.13 -5.02 4.01
CA GLY A 51 7.36 -3.84 3.19
C GLY A 51 7.08 -2.53 3.94
N MET A 52 6.04 -2.50 4.77
CA MET A 52 5.73 -1.36 5.64
C MET A 52 6.90 -1.01 6.59
N PHE A 53 7.49 -2.01 7.28
CA PHE A 53 8.63 -1.77 8.16
C PHE A 53 9.87 -1.34 7.40
N ALA A 54 10.16 -1.95 6.24
CA ALA A 54 11.26 -1.54 5.38
C ALA A 54 11.10 -0.08 4.91
N LEU A 55 9.90 0.32 4.47
CA LEU A 55 9.58 1.68 4.08
C LEU A 55 9.67 2.67 5.26
N GLY A 56 9.22 2.25 6.44
CA GLY A 56 9.30 3.05 7.66
C GLY A 56 10.72 3.33 8.15
N ALA A 57 11.70 2.52 7.75
CA ALA A 57 13.10 2.66 8.14
C ALA A 57 13.74 3.97 7.66
N ASP A 58 13.48 4.42 6.43
CA ASP A 58 14.03 5.67 5.86
C ASP A 58 13.61 6.94 6.64
N GLY A 59 12.41 6.92 7.25
CA GLY A 59 11.92 8.01 8.07
C GLY A 59 12.31 7.93 9.56
N SER A 60 12.94 6.84 9.97
CA SER A 60 13.21 6.54 11.38
C SER A 60 14.48 7.18 11.89
N ARG A 61 14.59 7.33 13.21
CA ARG A 61 15.87 7.70 13.84
C ARG A 61 16.93 6.65 13.44
N LYS A 62 18.17 7.09 13.20
CA LYS A 62 19.25 6.23 12.65
C LYS A 62 19.52 4.97 13.49
N ASP A 63 19.26 5.02 14.80
CA ASP A 63 19.36 3.89 15.72
C ASP A 63 18.28 2.83 15.54
N LYS A 64 17.14 3.16 14.90
CA LYS A 64 16.01 2.25 14.65
C LYS A 64 15.88 1.78 13.20
N ALA A 65 16.47 2.50 12.25
CA ALA A 65 16.35 2.18 10.83
C ALA A 65 16.83 0.75 10.50
N GLY A 66 17.98 0.33 11.06
CA GLY A 66 18.49 -1.03 10.88
C GLY A 66 17.55 -2.10 11.47
N HIS A 67 17.01 -1.84 12.65
CA HIS A 67 16.06 -2.74 13.32
C HIS A 67 14.78 -2.95 12.50
N TYR A 68 14.20 -1.89 11.91
CA TYR A 68 13.01 -2.04 11.06
C TYR A 68 13.27 -2.76 9.74
N LEU A 69 14.45 -2.58 9.13
CA LEU A 69 14.83 -3.36 7.95
C LEU A 69 15.01 -4.84 8.29
N GLU A 70 15.64 -5.16 9.42
CA GLU A 70 15.77 -6.54 9.90
C GLU A 70 14.40 -7.16 10.20
N LEU A 71 13.53 -6.42 10.87
CA LEU A 71 12.15 -6.85 11.12
C LEU A 71 11.39 -7.12 9.82
N GLY A 72 11.51 -6.22 8.84
CA GLY A 72 10.91 -6.41 7.52
C GLY A 72 11.42 -7.67 6.83
N ALA A 73 12.73 -7.92 6.88
CA ALA A 73 13.36 -9.11 6.31
C ALA A 73 12.90 -10.41 7.01
N GLU A 74 12.74 -10.40 8.33
CA GLU A 74 12.25 -11.56 9.08
C GLU A 74 10.78 -11.88 8.76
N ILE A 75 9.92 -10.86 8.62
CA ILE A 75 8.54 -11.05 8.17
C ILE A 75 8.51 -11.62 6.74
N ALA A 76 9.33 -11.07 5.85
CA ALA A 76 9.43 -11.57 4.48
C ALA A 76 9.89 -13.03 4.44
N ARG A 77 10.85 -13.42 5.27
CA ARG A 77 11.31 -14.80 5.42
C ARG A 77 10.18 -15.70 5.89
N THR A 78 9.43 -15.31 6.93
CA THR A 78 8.29 -16.08 7.43
C THR A 78 7.18 -16.23 6.38
N CYS A 79 6.89 -15.17 5.63
CA CYS A 79 5.92 -15.21 4.53
C CYS A 79 6.40 -16.08 3.37
N HIS A 80 7.68 -16.03 3.03
CA HIS A 80 8.29 -16.90 2.02
C HIS A 80 8.21 -18.38 2.42
N GLU A 81 8.51 -18.72 3.67
CA GLU A 81 8.35 -20.08 4.19
C GLU A 81 6.91 -20.59 4.06
N SER A 82 5.92 -19.71 4.24
CA SER A 82 4.51 -20.08 4.03
C SER A 82 4.18 -20.45 2.59
N TYR A 83 4.92 -19.90 1.61
CA TYR A 83 4.83 -20.30 0.20
C TYR A 83 5.59 -21.60 -0.03
N ASP A 84 6.85 -21.67 0.41
CA ASP A 84 7.75 -22.78 0.12
C ASP A 84 7.24 -24.12 0.68
N ARG A 85 6.56 -24.10 1.83
CA ARG A 85 6.02 -25.30 2.49
C ARG A 85 4.75 -25.86 1.85
N THR A 86 4.24 -25.24 0.79
CA THR A 86 3.05 -25.70 0.07
C THR A 86 3.42 -26.54 -1.16
N ALA A 87 2.49 -27.37 -1.62
CA ALA A 87 2.70 -28.17 -2.83
C ALA A 87 2.76 -27.30 -4.09
N LEU A 88 1.99 -26.21 -4.11
CA LEU A 88 1.89 -25.30 -5.24
C LEU A 88 2.91 -24.15 -5.21
N LYS A 89 3.70 -24.00 -4.13
CA LYS A 89 4.60 -22.86 -3.92
C LYS A 89 3.84 -21.52 -3.90
N LEU A 90 2.63 -21.53 -3.35
CA LEU A 90 1.74 -20.37 -3.17
C LEU A 90 1.25 -20.38 -1.72
N GLY A 91 1.32 -19.23 -1.05
CA GLY A 91 0.95 -19.14 0.37
C GLY A 91 -0.55 -19.27 0.60
N PRO A 92 -0.99 -19.95 1.68
CA PRO A 92 -2.39 -20.00 2.06
C PRO A 92 -2.88 -18.67 2.64
N GLU A 93 -4.20 -18.45 2.70
CA GLU A 93 -4.81 -17.27 3.32
C GLU A 93 -4.36 -17.06 4.76
N SER A 94 -4.12 -18.14 5.51
CA SER A 94 -3.49 -18.02 6.83
C SER A 94 -2.77 -19.29 7.26
N PHE A 95 -1.74 -19.11 8.08
CA PHE A 95 -0.85 -20.17 8.53
C PHE A 95 -0.55 -20.07 10.03
N LYS A 96 -0.23 -21.22 10.65
CA LYS A 96 -0.03 -21.33 12.10
C LYS A 96 1.39 -21.70 12.50
N PHE A 97 1.69 -21.42 13.77
CA PHE A 97 2.96 -21.72 14.44
C PHE A 97 2.67 -22.35 15.81
N ASP A 98 2.24 -23.60 15.86
CA ASP A 98 1.83 -24.26 17.11
C ASP A 98 2.80 -25.35 17.62
N GLY A 99 3.99 -25.43 17.02
CA GLY A 99 5.06 -26.36 17.40
C GLY A 99 4.93 -27.75 16.78
N ALA A 100 3.73 -28.13 16.31
CA ALA A 100 3.54 -29.29 15.43
C ALA A 100 3.60 -28.87 13.95
N VAL A 101 3.10 -27.68 13.63
CA VAL A 101 3.25 -27.05 12.32
C VAL A 101 3.83 -25.65 12.44
N GLU A 102 4.57 -25.27 11.41
CA GLU A 102 5.19 -23.95 11.29
C GLU A 102 4.94 -23.43 9.86
N ALA A 103 4.34 -22.25 9.75
CA ALA A 103 4.00 -21.60 8.49
C ALA A 103 3.13 -22.45 7.53
N VAL A 104 2.20 -23.24 8.08
CA VAL A 104 1.26 -24.07 7.31
C VAL A 104 -0.18 -23.81 7.74
N ALA A 105 -1.12 -23.84 6.79
CA ALA A 105 -2.55 -23.75 7.08
C ALA A 105 -3.10 -25.08 7.62
N VAL A 106 -3.81 -24.99 8.76
CA VAL A 106 -4.39 -26.17 9.42
C VAL A 106 -5.85 -26.37 9.03
N ARG A 107 -6.63 -25.28 8.94
CA ARG A 107 -8.06 -25.37 8.60
C ARG A 107 -8.27 -25.40 7.10
N GLN A 108 -9.15 -26.26 6.61
CA GLN A 108 -9.46 -26.35 5.18
C GLN A 108 -9.92 -25.01 4.59
N ALA A 109 -10.71 -24.25 5.35
CA ALA A 109 -11.19 -22.93 4.94
C ALA A 109 -10.09 -21.85 4.85
N GLU A 110 -8.86 -22.16 5.22
CA GLU A 110 -7.72 -21.22 5.25
C GLU A 110 -6.63 -21.60 4.22
N LYS A 111 -6.79 -22.71 3.47
CA LYS A 111 -5.78 -23.24 2.54
C LYS A 111 -5.80 -22.62 1.13
N TYR A 112 -6.71 -21.68 0.88
CA TYR A 112 -6.88 -21.09 -0.44
C TYR A 112 -5.84 -20.00 -0.72
N TYR A 113 -5.61 -19.70 -2.00
CA TYR A 113 -4.84 -18.56 -2.48
C TYR A 113 -5.63 -17.85 -3.58
N ILE A 114 -6.00 -16.59 -3.36
CA ILE A 114 -6.85 -15.79 -4.26
C ILE A 114 -6.06 -14.73 -5.04
N LEU A 115 -4.84 -15.06 -5.48
CA LEU A 115 -3.98 -14.17 -6.29
C LEU A 115 -3.47 -12.92 -5.55
N ARG A 116 -3.39 -13.00 -4.22
CA ARG A 116 -3.03 -11.89 -3.34
C ARG A 116 -1.60 -11.35 -3.55
N PRO A 117 -1.37 -10.05 -3.33
CA PRO A 117 -0.10 -9.39 -3.61
C PRO A 117 0.87 -9.30 -2.42
N GLU A 118 0.42 -9.39 -1.17
CA GLU A 118 1.13 -8.75 -0.04
C GLU A 118 2.54 -9.31 0.22
N VAL A 119 2.79 -10.58 -0.14
CA VAL A 119 4.12 -11.19 -0.06
C VAL A 119 5.07 -10.61 -1.13
N ILE A 120 4.59 -10.47 -2.36
CA ILE A 120 5.35 -9.91 -3.48
C ILE A 120 5.56 -8.40 -3.29
N GLU A 121 4.57 -7.68 -2.74
CA GLU A 121 4.71 -6.28 -2.32
C GLU A 121 5.89 -6.11 -1.36
N THR A 122 5.96 -6.94 -0.32
CA THR A 122 7.05 -6.93 0.65
C THR A 122 8.40 -7.23 0.01
N TYR A 123 8.48 -8.19 -0.92
CA TYR A 123 9.71 -8.46 -1.66
C TYR A 123 10.16 -7.25 -2.48
N TRP A 124 9.24 -6.52 -3.10
CA TRP A 124 9.57 -5.33 -3.88
C TRP A 124 10.16 -4.22 -3.01
N TYR A 125 9.53 -3.89 -1.87
CA TYR A 125 10.09 -2.90 -0.95
C TYR A 125 11.48 -3.31 -0.45
N LEU A 126 11.63 -4.55 0.02
CA LEU A 126 12.91 -5.02 0.53
C LEU A 126 14.00 -5.06 -0.56
N TRP A 127 13.65 -5.43 -1.79
CA TRP A 127 14.57 -5.30 -2.93
C TRP A 127 15.04 -3.85 -3.10
N ARG A 128 14.13 -2.87 -3.13
CA ARG A 128 14.49 -1.45 -3.30
C ARG A 128 15.40 -0.93 -2.18
N PHE A 129 15.16 -1.33 -0.93
CA PHE A 129 15.96 -0.86 0.20
C PHE A 129 17.29 -1.58 0.40
N THR A 130 17.41 -2.84 -0.03
CA THR A 130 18.56 -3.70 0.31
C THR A 130 19.35 -4.20 -0.89
N HIS A 131 18.71 -4.27 -2.06
CA HIS A 131 19.21 -4.94 -3.26
C HIS A 131 19.68 -6.39 -3.01
N ASP A 132 19.16 -7.06 -1.98
CA ASP A 132 19.46 -8.48 -1.76
C ASP A 132 18.78 -9.32 -2.88
N PRO A 133 19.56 -10.06 -3.68
CA PRO A 133 19.04 -10.80 -4.84
C PRO A 133 18.01 -11.87 -4.47
N ARG A 134 17.94 -12.30 -3.19
CA ARG A 134 16.94 -13.29 -2.75
C ARG A 134 15.51 -12.84 -3.02
N TYR A 135 15.21 -11.55 -2.90
CA TYR A 135 13.84 -11.05 -3.06
C TYR A 135 13.37 -11.15 -4.51
N ARG A 136 14.27 -10.95 -5.47
CA ARG A 136 13.99 -11.23 -6.90
C ARG A 136 13.86 -12.72 -7.17
N GLN A 137 14.69 -13.55 -6.54
CA GLN A 137 14.57 -15.01 -6.66
C GLN A 137 13.21 -15.49 -6.16
N TRP A 138 12.82 -15.10 -4.94
CA TRP A 138 11.53 -15.47 -4.34
C TRP A 138 10.34 -14.94 -5.12
N GLY A 139 10.43 -13.71 -5.65
CA GLY A 139 9.41 -13.17 -6.55
C GLY A 139 9.30 -13.94 -7.86
N TRP A 140 10.41 -14.44 -8.40
CA TRP A 140 10.42 -15.26 -9.61
C TRP A 140 9.80 -16.64 -9.36
N GLU A 141 10.13 -17.27 -8.23
CA GLU A 141 9.51 -18.53 -7.80
C GLU A 141 7.98 -18.39 -7.67
N ALA A 142 7.51 -17.30 -7.07
CA ALA A 142 6.07 -17.00 -6.98
C ALA A 142 5.44 -16.76 -8.37
N ALA A 143 6.11 -16.02 -9.27
CA ALA A 143 5.61 -15.79 -10.62
C ALA A 143 5.46 -17.10 -11.41
N LEU A 144 6.45 -18.01 -11.32
CA LEU A 144 6.38 -19.33 -11.93
C LEU A 144 5.25 -20.19 -11.34
N ALA A 145 5.03 -20.11 -10.03
CA ALA A 145 3.95 -20.83 -9.37
C ALA A 145 2.56 -20.31 -9.80
N ILE A 146 2.38 -18.99 -9.86
CA ILE A 146 1.17 -18.35 -10.39
C ILE A 146 0.92 -18.78 -11.84
N GLU A 147 1.94 -18.69 -12.69
CA GLU A 147 1.85 -19.10 -14.10
C GLU A 147 1.47 -20.57 -14.26
N LYS A 148 2.04 -21.45 -13.43
CA LYS A 148 1.81 -22.89 -13.53
C LYS A 148 0.44 -23.33 -13.00
N TYR A 149 -0.02 -22.73 -11.89
CA TYR A 149 -1.16 -23.27 -11.15
C TYR A 149 -2.39 -22.36 -11.11
N CYS A 150 -2.26 -21.08 -11.46
CA CYS A 150 -3.38 -20.15 -11.48
C CYS A 150 -3.84 -19.79 -12.91
N ARG A 151 -2.99 -19.99 -13.93
CA ARG A 151 -3.32 -19.70 -15.31
C ARG A 151 -4.39 -20.68 -15.85
N VAL A 152 -5.43 -20.12 -16.46
CA VAL A 152 -6.48 -20.83 -17.17
C VAL A 152 -6.61 -20.28 -18.60
N SER A 153 -7.46 -20.88 -19.45
CA SER A 153 -7.59 -20.47 -20.86
C SER A 153 -8.01 -19.00 -21.04
N GLY A 154 -8.78 -18.44 -20.09
CA GLY A 154 -9.31 -17.08 -20.15
C GLY A 154 -8.62 -16.04 -19.27
N GLY A 155 -7.57 -16.40 -18.53
CA GLY A 155 -6.94 -15.50 -17.55
C GLY A 155 -6.27 -16.26 -16.40
N PHE A 156 -6.45 -15.76 -15.18
CA PHE A 156 -5.95 -16.36 -13.94
C PHE A 156 -7.08 -16.51 -12.93
N SER A 157 -7.07 -17.60 -12.16
CA SER A 157 -8.03 -17.86 -11.08
C SER A 157 -7.29 -18.27 -9.82
N GLY A 158 -7.85 -17.89 -8.67
CA GLY A 158 -7.41 -18.39 -7.38
C GLY A 158 -7.57 -19.91 -7.27
N VAL A 159 -6.92 -20.49 -6.27
CA VAL A 159 -6.91 -21.93 -5.99
C VAL A 159 -7.44 -22.19 -4.59
N LYS A 160 -8.30 -23.20 -4.43
CA LYS A 160 -8.98 -23.49 -3.16
C LYS A 160 -8.11 -24.23 -2.13
N ASP A 161 -7.07 -24.92 -2.59
CA ASP A 161 -6.15 -25.66 -1.71
C ASP A 161 -4.73 -25.67 -2.30
N VAL A 162 -3.83 -24.90 -1.69
CA VAL A 162 -2.41 -24.80 -2.10
C VAL A 162 -1.57 -26.04 -1.76
N TYR A 163 -2.13 -27.01 -1.04
CA TYR A 163 -1.47 -28.28 -0.72
C TYR A 163 -1.85 -29.42 -1.66
N SER A 164 -2.83 -29.21 -2.56
CA SER A 164 -3.22 -30.19 -3.57
C SER A 164 -2.44 -29.97 -4.88
N LEU A 165 -1.75 -31.00 -5.38
CA LEU A 165 -1.06 -30.95 -6.69
C LEU A 165 -2.02 -30.83 -7.88
N THR A 166 -3.30 -31.14 -7.69
CA THR A 166 -4.37 -30.88 -8.66
C THR A 166 -5.24 -29.75 -8.13
N PRO A 167 -4.93 -28.48 -8.45
CA PRO A 167 -5.65 -27.34 -7.90
C PRO A 167 -7.09 -27.32 -8.39
N THR A 168 -8.01 -26.99 -7.48
CA THR A 168 -9.37 -26.61 -7.85
C THR A 168 -9.46 -25.10 -7.87
N HIS A 169 -9.87 -24.55 -9.02
CA HIS A 169 -10.01 -23.12 -9.22
C HIS A 169 -11.25 -22.55 -8.51
N ASP A 170 -11.16 -21.30 -8.06
CA ASP A 170 -12.28 -20.54 -7.51
C ASP A 170 -13.13 -19.83 -8.58
N ASP A 171 -12.67 -19.82 -9.83
CA ASP A 171 -13.28 -19.17 -10.99
C ASP A 171 -13.41 -17.64 -10.85
N VAL A 172 -12.48 -17.01 -10.11
CA VAL A 172 -12.43 -15.56 -9.94
C VAL A 172 -11.04 -15.01 -10.24
N GLN A 173 -10.99 -14.06 -11.19
CA GLN A 173 -9.83 -13.21 -11.38
C GLN A 173 -10.04 -11.90 -10.62
N GLN A 174 -9.37 -11.77 -9.48
CA GLN A 174 -9.47 -10.59 -8.63
C GLN A 174 -8.85 -9.36 -9.32
N SER A 175 -9.45 -8.17 -9.14
CA SER A 175 -8.92 -6.93 -9.74
C SER A 175 -7.50 -6.61 -9.26
N PHE A 176 -7.22 -6.87 -7.98
CA PHE A 176 -5.91 -6.66 -7.37
C PHE A 176 -4.82 -7.56 -7.97
N PHE A 177 -5.15 -8.67 -8.63
CA PHE A 177 -4.14 -9.45 -9.33
C PHE A 177 -3.46 -8.60 -10.42
N LEU A 178 -4.25 -7.85 -11.17
CA LEU A 178 -3.77 -6.94 -12.21
C LEU A 178 -3.20 -5.66 -11.62
N ALA A 179 -3.89 -5.07 -10.63
CA ALA A 179 -3.50 -3.80 -10.06
C ALA A 179 -2.24 -3.91 -9.19
N GLU A 180 -2.06 -5.00 -8.46
CA GLU A 180 -1.06 -5.14 -7.41
C GLU A 180 -0.06 -6.24 -7.74
N THR A 181 -0.51 -7.49 -7.83
CA THR A 181 0.39 -8.66 -7.95
C THR A 181 1.29 -8.54 -9.18
N LEU A 182 0.70 -8.29 -10.36
CA LEU A 182 1.49 -8.11 -11.58
C LEU A 182 2.31 -6.81 -11.58
N LYS A 183 1.80 -5.73 -10.97
CA LYS A 183 2.54 -4.45 -10.88
C LYS A 183 3.78 -4.59 -10.01
N TYR A 184 3.66 -5.17 -8.82
CA TYR A 184 4.79 -5.38 -7.93
C TYR A 184 5.79 -6.39 -8.50
N LEU A 185 5.35 -7.45 -9.18
CA LEU A 185 6.26 -8.32 -9.95
C LEU A 185 7.01 -7.52 -11.03
N TYR A 186 6.30 -6.70 -11.81
CA TYR A 186 6.93 -5.87 -12.84
C TYR A 186 7.96 -4.90 -12.24
N LEU A 187 7.62 -4.21 -11.15
CA LEU A 187 8.51 -3.27 -10.47
C LEU A 187 9.70 -3.96 -9.79
N LEU A 188 9.52 -5.16 -9.25
CA LEU A 188 10.58 -5.98 -8.64
C LEU A 188 11.69 -6.30 -9.64
N PHE A 189 11.35 -6.55 -10.91
CA PHE A 189 12.31 -6.81 -11.99
C PHE A 189 12.68 -5.59 -12.82
N SER A 190 12.17 -4.41 -12.47
CA SER A 190 12.51 -3.14 -13.13
C SER A 190 13.70 -2.44 -12.48
N GLY A 191 14.23 -1.41 -13.14
CA GLY A 191 15.22 -0.50 -12.57
C GLY A 191 14.62 0.41 -11.49
N ASP A 192 15.48 0.95 -10.64
CA ASP A 192 15.07 1.74 -9.48
C ASP A 192 14.50 3.13 -9.85
N ASP A 193 14.83 3.59 -11.05
CA ASP A 193 14.36 4.82 -11.68
C ASP A 193 12.88 4.77 -12.13
N LEU A 194 12.29 3.57 -12.22
CA LEU A 194 10.86 3.42 -12.48
C LEU A 194 10.07 3.52 -11.16
N LEU A 195 9.19 4.52 -11.07
CA LEU A 195 8.39 4.86 -9.88
C LEU A 195 9.23 4.93 -8.59
N PRO A 196 10.23 5.83 -8.52
CA PRO A 196 11.12 5.96 -7.38
C PRO A 196 10.36 6.33 -6.10
N LEU A 197 10.69 5.66 -4.98
CA LEU A 197 9.99 5.78 -3.69
C LEU A 197 10.13 7.17 -3.05
N GLU A 198 11.11 7.96 -3.49
CA GLU A 198 11.31 9.36 -3.09
C GLU A 198 10.23 10.30 -3.65
N HIS A 199 9.53 9.87 -4.71
CA HIS A 199 8.56 10.66 -5.44
C HIS A 199 7.15 10.08 -5.41
N TRP A 200 7.00 8.78 -5.15
CA TRP A 200 5.74 8.06 -5.19
C TRP A 200 5.46 7.32 -3.90
N VAL A 201 4.21 7.39 -3.44
CA VAL A 201 3.67 6.57 -2.36
C VAL A 201 2.53 5.75 -2.91
N PHE A 202 2.60 4.43 -2.76
CA PHE A 202 1.56 3.53 -3.21
C PHE A 202 0.43 3.55 -2.18
N ASN A 203 -0.81 3.68 -2.64
CA ASN A 203 -1.96 3.39 -1.78
C ASN A 203 -2.04 1.86 -1.54
N THR A 204 -3.00 1.44 -0.73
CA THR A 204 -3.15 0.01 -0.35
C THR A 204 -3.62 -0.91 -1.49
N GLU A 205 -3.85 -0.39 -2.70
CA GLU A 205 -4.20 -1.17 -3.91
C GLU A 205 -3.15 -0.91 -5.02
N ALA A 206 -1.90 -0.69 -4.60
CA ALA A 206 -0.74 -0.40 -5.42
C ALA A 206 -0.86 0.76 -6.43
N HIS A 207 -1.80 1.70 -6.25
CA HIS A 207 -1.89 2.89 -7.10
C HIS A 207 -0.89 3.96 -6.63
N PRO A 208 0.10 4.34 -7.47
CA PRO A 208 1.11 5.31 -7.07
C PRO A 208 0.52 6.73 -7.02
N LEU A 209 0.70 7.40 -5.89
CA LEU A 209 0.32 8.79 -5.64
C LEU A 209 1.58 9.63 -5.50
N PRO A 210 1.66 10.83 -6.10
CA PRO A 210 2.84 11.68 -5.97
C PRO A 210 3.00 12.19 -4.53
N VAL A 211 4.25 12.35 -4.09
CA VAL A 211 4.56 13.07 -2.86
C VAL A 211 4.15 14.54 -3.01
N LEU A 212 3.28 15.01 -2.11
CA LEU A 212 2.81 16.39 -2.07
C LEU A 212 3.86 17.26 -1.40
N ARG A 213 4.68 17.92 -2.21
CA ARG A 213 5.62 18.95 -1.73
C ARG A 213 4.88 20.28 -1.70
N LEU A 214 4.66 20.82 -0.50
CA LEU A 214 4.19 22.20 -0.36
C LEU A 214 5.30 23.10 -0.86
N ALA A 215 5.27 23.45 -2.14
CA ALA A 215 6.08 24.55 -2.63
C ALA A 215 5.66 25.79 -1.82
N ASN A 216 6.62 26.47 -1.21
CA ASN A 216 6.48 27.91 -0.99
C ASN A 216 6.41 28.52 -2.39
N THR A 217 5.24 28.47 -3.02
CA THR A 217 4.93 29.33 -4.14
C THR A 217 4.77 30.70 -3.52
N THR A 218 5.89 31.40 -3.30
CA THR A 218 5.90 32.83 -3.52
C THR A 218 5.53 32.99 -4.99
N LEU A 219 4.21 33.08 -5.25
CA LEU A 219 3.73 33.77 -6.42
C LEU A 219 4.36 35.15 -6.30
N SER A 220 5.42 35.40 -7.06
CA SER A 220 5.81 36.76 -7.37
C SER A 220 4.56 37.41 -7.94
N GLY A 221 3.97 38.32 -7.16
CA GLY A 221 2.73 39.00 -7.49
C GLY A 221 2.82 39.59 -8.89
N GLY A 222 2.11 38.94 -9.80
CA GLY A 222 2.05 39.26 -11.21
C GLY A 222 0.76 38.70 -11.78
N TYR A 223 -0.38 39.05 -11.18
CA TYR A 223 -1.69 38.80 -11.79
C TYR A 223 -1.84 39.76 -12.98
N GLY A 224 -1.21 39.43 -14.10
CA GLY A 224 -1.47 40.06 -15.39
C GLY A 224 -2.51 39.26 -16.13
N CYS A 225 -3.77 39.70 -16.12
CA CYS A 225 -4.76 39.22 -17.09
C CYS A 225 -4.34 39.74 -18.47
N GLN A 226 -3.73 38.89 -19.28
CA GLN A 226 -3.23 39.25 -20.61
C GLN A 226 -4.35 39.28 -21.66
N LEU A 227 -5.50 39.88 -21.33
CA LEU A 227 -6.62 40.12 -22.25
C LEU A 227 -7.30 41.49 -22.10
N CYS A 228 -6.84 42.38 -21.22
CA CYS A 228 -7.19 43.80 -21.29
C CYS A 228 -6.04 44.64 -20.75
N GLY A 229 -5.50 45.53 -21.58
CA GLY A 229 -4.35 46.37 -21.26
C GLY A 229 -4.66 47.51 -20.29
N GLN A 230 -5.12 47.20 -19.07
CA GLN A 230 -5.25 48.18 -17.99
C GLN A 230 -4.64 47.67 -16.69
N ARG A 231 -3.67 48.45 -16.16
CA ARG A 231 -3.08 48.22 -14.84
C ARG A 231 -3.98 48.85 -13.78
N SER A 232 -4.40 48.06 -12.81
CA SER A 232 -5.01 48.56 -11.57
C SER A 232 -4.23 48.03 -10.38
N HIS A 233 -3.68 48.93 -9.57
CA HIS A 233 -3.01 48.61 -8.31
C HIS A 233 -4.06 48.26 -7.24
N GLY A 234 -4.05 47.02 -6.75
CA GLY A 234 -4.73 46.61 -5.52
C GLY A 234 -3.74 46.56 -4.35
N PRO A 235 -4.19 46.68 -3.09
CA PRO A 235 -3.30 46.76 -1.94
C PRO A 235 -2.63 45.41 -1.64
N GLU A 236 -1.41 45.49 -1.15
CA GLU A 236 -0.59 44.36 -0.70
C GLU A 236 -1.21 43.71 0.55
N VAL A 237 -1.56 42.43 0.46
CA VAL A 237 -2.05 41.65 1.60
C VAL A 237 -0.92 40.80 2.14
N THR A 238 -0.33 41.21 3.26
CA THR A 238 0.64 40.42 4.02
C THR A 238 -0.10 39.52 5.02
N LEU A 239 -0.02 38.20 4.84
CA LEU A 239 -0.50 37.23 5.84
C LEU A 239 0.59 37.01 6.89
N THR A 240 0.43 37.58 8.07
CA THR A 240 1.25 37.25 9.25
C THR A 240 0.62 36.10 10.03
N LYS A 241 1.46 35.14 10.41
CA LYS A 241 1.10 33.97 11.21
C LYS A 241 0.88 34.39 12.66
N THR A 242 -0.36 34.58 13.09
CA THR A 242 -0.69 34.65 14.53
C THR A 242 -1.03 33.26 15.06
N GLY A 243 -0.44 32.96 16.22
CA GLY A 243 -0.47 31.68 16.90
C GLY A 243 -1.86 31.20 17.32
N GLY A 244 -1.88 29.93 17.74
CA GLY A 244 -3.04 29.08 17.71
C GLY A 244 -4.22 29.51 18.57
N HIS A 245 -5.41 29.27 18.05
CA HIS A 245 -6.60 28.90 18.79
C HIS A 245 -7.50 28.06 17.87
N ARG A 246 -8.12 27.01 18.43
CA ARG A 246 -9.09 26.14 17.75
C ARG A 246 -10.22 26.97 17.14
N LEU A 247 -10.50 26.76 15.86
CA LEU A 247 -11.77 27.11 15.24
C LEU A 247 -12.31 25.86 14.54
N GLY A 248 -13.44 25.35 15.04
CA GLY A 248 -14.23 24.35 14.34
C GLY A 248 -14.89 25.01 13.13
N TYR A 249 -14.89 24.33 12.00
CA TYR A 249 -15.53 24.84 10.78
C TYR A 249 -16.77 24.02 10.45
N ASN A 250 -17.89 24.75 10.46
CA ASN A 250 -19.18 24.34 9.98
C ASN A 250 -19.19 24.46 8.44
N LEU A 251 -19.58 23.39 7.76
CA LEU A 251 -19.44 23.20 6.32
C LEU A 251 -20.63 23.84 5.60
N GLN A 252 -20.78 25.16 5.65
CA GLN A 252 -21.91 25.83 4.99
C GLN A 252 -21.74 27.33 4.70
N GLN A 253 -20.57 27.77 4.22
CA GLN A 253 -20.42 29.18 3.81
C GLN A 253 -19.37 29.43 2.71
N LEU A 254 -19.45 28.68 1.61
CA LEU A 254 -18.74 29.01 0.35
C LEU A 254 -19.60 28.60 -0.86
N CYS A 255 -20.78 29.20 -0.99
CA CYS A 255 -21.53 29.29 -2.26
C CYS A 255 -22.43 30.54 -2.18
N GLY A 256 -21.81 31.72 -2.29
CA GLY A 256 -22.51 32.98 -2.52
C GLY A 256 -22.73 33.18 -4.01
N ALA A 257 -24.01 33.27 -4.39
CA ALA A 257 -24.49 33.38 -5.76
C ALA A 257 -24.01 34.63 -6.50
N VAL A 258 -23.76 34.49 -7.80
CA VAL A 258 -23.73 35.59 -8.77
C VAL A 258 -24.82 35.32 -9.81
N PRO A 259 -25.79 36.23 -10.03
CA PRO A 259 -26.81 36.03 -11.06
C PRO A 259 -26.28 36.42 -12.44
N GLY A 260 -26.52 35.57 -13.44
CA GLY A 260 -26.20 35.77 -14.87
C GLY A 260 -27.25 35.11 -15.77
N PRO A 261 -27.41 35.54 -17.03
CA PRO A 261 -28.70 35.76 -17.68
C PRO A 261 -29.45 34.49 -18.08
N SER A 262 -30.77 34.59 -18.04
CA SER A 262 -31.72 33.56 -18.47
C SER A 262 -31.61 33.26 -19.96
N LEU A 263 -31.13 32.07 -20.31
CA LEU A 263 -31.34 31.48 -21.63
C LEU A 263 -32.70 30.77 -21.64
N LYS A 264 -33.68 31.33 -22.34
CA LYS A 264 -34.90 30.62 -22.72
C LYS A 264 -34.58 29.83 -23.98
N ILE A 265 -34.61 28.50 -23.90
CA ILE A 265 -34.70 27.63 -25.07
C ILE A 265 -36.18 27.21 -25.13
N THR A 266 -36.84 27.59 -26.22
CA THR A 266 -38.21 27.25 -26.54
C THR A 266 -38.28 25.82 -27.08
N ASP A 267 -39.23 25.04 -26.58
CA ASP A 267 -39.56 23.70 -27.08
C ASP A 267 -40.10 23.78 -28.51
N GLU A 268 -39.22 23.59 -29.48
CA GLU A 268 -39.59 23.21 -30.85
C GLU A 268 -38.43 22.42 -31.46
N GLU A 269 -38.32 21.14 -31.10
CA GLU A 269 -37.77 20.05 -31.93
C GLU A 269 -37.90 18.68 -31.23
N LEU A 270 -39.14 18.33 -30.87
CA LEU A 270 -39.57 16.93 -30.74
C LEU A 270 -40.07 16.48 -32.11
N GLY A 271 -39.31 15.64 -32.82
CA GLY A 271 -39.85 14.88 -33.95
C GLY A 271 -38.86 14.41 -35.01
N ARG A 272 -38.24 13.24 -34.79
CA ARG A 272 -38.28 12.02 -35.64
C ARG A 272 -37.12 11.08 -35.32
#